data_AF-N9PKI2-F1
#
_entry.id   AF-N9PKI2-F1
#
_cell.length_a   1.000
_cell.length_b   1.000
_cell.length_c   1.000
_cell.angle_alpha   90.00
_cell.angle_beta   90.00
_cell.angle_gamma   90.00
#
_symmetry.space_group_name_H-M   'P 1'
#
loop_
_entity.id
_entity.type
_entity.pdbx_description
1 polymer ?
#
loop_
_entity_poly.entity_id
_entity_poly.type
_entity_poly.pdbx_seq_one_letter_code
_entity_poly.pdbx_strand_id
1 'polypeptide(L)'
;MYISYRPLIASSFLFFTLSILNPVHALPLVGFFSEFFCFIGCLTLLPFLFKIKIEVPRIILPLFLILLIPLIQFSLGYVFFFFNAFFSFVYLLFFLLMILLGYNLKKSNVVDIKFFLAIFFLSVSIVSSFFAIIQWLGLSKDSAFILNLVGSRPYANMAQPNHLSTFLCMGLFSCWYFFENKKIGKSLFYVLCSILYFSIALTQSRTAWLIILFSSFFVFLINKKYNMRISKINLLAGGAFFVLCVFIFPLINGFMAQYFNIIDTGSIVERVSSGYERFKIWNQIFHAILQKPWFGYGWNQTTAAQFEVIDQFPGKEWATSSHNLILDILVWCGIPLGFLISSYFVYLYVRAYSSIEGVGDIFLFLVVSSVLIHSFLEFPLYFSYFLMPIGLIFGVLLKSENKFIFLNQILIVFIFFSGFFLGAVIFREYLKIEDNLFSGRLHAMGDLRDEVKLPYHLYFFDFFDDRAKWLALYPKMKVSPEKLMLGEKMVKTYLKPYDIHKYAQLLAFNGYKDEADRQLKILNILYGIDVSYNDLLEK
;
A
#
# COMPACT_ATOMS: atom_id res chain seq x y z
N MET A 1 3.82 33.11 23.44
CA MET A 1 4.97 32.55 22.69
C MET A 1 4.42 31.74 21.53
N TYR A 2 4.33 32.34 20.34
CA TYR A 2 3.88 31.63 19.13
C TYR A 2 4.95 30.59 18.77
N ILE A 3 4.68 29.31 18.98
CA ILE A 3 5.53 28.26 18.42
C ILE A 3 5.43 28.41 16.91
N SER A 4 6.55 28.68 16.26
CA SER A 4 6.63 28.56 14.80
C SER A 4 6.33 27.11 14.46
N TYR A 5 5.22 26.84 13.77
CA TYR A 5 4.87 25.50 13.29
C TYR A 5 5.75 25.07 12.10
N ARG A 6 6.54 26.00 11.54
CA ARG A 6 7.45 25.76 10.42
C ARG A 6 8.45 24.61 10.64
N PRO A 7 9.18 24.51 11.78
CA PRO A 7 10.07 23.37 12.05
C PRO A 7 9.34 22.02 12.06
N LEU A 8 8.14 21.94 12.62
CA LEU A 8 7.35 20.69 12.64
C LEU A 8 6.97 20.26 11.22
N ILE A 9 6.50 21.22 10.42
CA ILE A 9 6.13 21.01 9.02
C ILE A 9 7.36 20.61 8.19
N ALA A 10 8.49 21.28 8.36
CA ALA A 10 9.73 20.96 7.65
C ALA A 10 10.27 19.57 8.02
N SER A 11 10.23 19.21 9.31
CA SER A 11 10.61 17.87 9.77
C SER A 11 9.70 16.80 9.18
N SER A 12 8.38 17.02 9.22
CA SER A 12 7.41 16.11 8.61
C SER A 12 7.63 15.95 7.10
N PHE A 13 7.88 17.06 6.39
CA PHE A 13 8.19 17.04 4.96
C PHE A 13 9.41 16.19 4.65
N LEU A 14 10.48 16.33 5.44
CA LEU A 14 11.70 15.56 5.28
C LEU A 14 11.41 14.07 5.42
N PHE A 15 10.68 13.66 6.45
CA PHE A 15 10.35 12.26 6.68
C PHE A 15 9.40 11.69 5.62
N PHE A 16 8.39 12.44 5.18
CA PHE A 16 7.57 12.03 4.03
C PHE A 16 8.38 11.93 2.75
N THR A 17 9.34 12.84 2.53
CA THR A 17 10.25 12.78 1.37
C THR A 17 11.11 11.52 1.43
N LEU A 18 11.68 11.21 2.60
CA LEU A 18 12.43 9.98 2.83
C LEU A 18 11.56 8.73 2.62
N SER A 19 10.28 8.77 2.97
CA SER A 19 9.38 7.62 2.76
C SER A 19 9.24 7.22 1.27
N ILE A 20 9.36 8.19 0.36
CA ILE A 20 9.24 7.99 -1.09
C ILE A 20 10.60 7.82 -1.77
N LEU A 21 11.59 8.61 -1.37
CA LEU A 21 12.91 8.65 -2.02
C LEU A 21 13.93 7.70 -1.39
N ASN A 22 13.58 6.91 -0.38
CA ASN A 22 14.49 5.93 0.21
C ASN A 22 14.82 4.79 -0.78
N PRO A 23 16.10 4.56 -1.14
CA PRO A 23 16.49 3.47 -2.03
C PRO A 23 16.63 2.12 -1.32
N VAL A 24 16.54 2.07 0.02
CA VAL A 24 16.78 0.84 0.79
C VAL A 24 15.52 -0.01 0.85
N HIS A 25 15.56 -1.14 0.14
CA HIS A 25 14.49 -2.14 0.05
C HIS A 25 15.07 -3.51 0.46
N ALA A 26 14.91 -3.88 1.73
CA ALA A 26 15.57 -5.06 2.32
C ALA A 26 14.55 -6.09 2.83
N LEU A 27 14.88 -7.36 2.67
CA LEU A 27 14.15 -8.44 3.34
C LEU A 27 14.38 -8.35 4.87
N PRO A 28 13.42 -8.83 5.69
CA PRO A 28 12.22 -9.58 5.33
C PRO A 28 11.01 -8.72 4.94
N LEU A 29 11.03 -7.42 5.22
CA LEU A 29 9.96 -6.47 4.90
C LEU A 29 10.50 -5.34 4.03
N VAL A 30 10.34 -5.51 2.71
CA VAL A 30 10.93 -4.64 1.68
C VAL A 30 10.61 -3.15 1.90
N GLY A 31 9.39 -2.82 2.35
CA GLY A 31 8.94 -1.44 2.56
C GLY A 31 9.19 -0.85 3.96
N PHE A 32 9.84 -1.59 4.87
CA PHE A 32 9.87 -1.22 6.30
C PHE A 32 10.38 0.20 6.56
N PHE A 33 11.52 0.59 5.98
CA PHE A 33 12.09 1.93 6.19
C PHE A 33 11.21 3.04 5.64
N SER A 34 10.63 2.84 4.45
CA SER A 34 9.69 3.79 3.85
C SER A 34 8.46 3.98 4.74
N GLU A 35 7.90 2.89 5.25
CA GLU A 35 6.77 2.96 6.18
C GLU A 35 7.14 3.65 7.49
N PHE A 36 8.28 3.29 8.06
CA PHE A 36 8.77 3.84 9.32
C PHE A 36 8.98 5.37 9.23
N PHE A 37 9.61 5.85 8.15
CA PHE A 37 9.75 7.29 7.91
C PHE A 37 8.38 7.98 7.76
N CYS A 38 7.42 7.35 7.08
CA CYS A 38 6.07 7.91 6.96
C CYS A 38 5.40 8.09 8.34
N PHE A 39 5.49 7.09 9.23
CA PHE A 39 4.94 7.18 10.58
C PHE A 39 5.63 8.24 11.43
N ILE A 40 6.97 8.39 11.34
CA ILE A 40 7.67 9.50 11.99
C ILE A 40 7.21 10.85 11.43
N GLY A 41 7.01 10.95 10.11
CA GLY A 41 6.46 12.13 9.46
C GLY A 41 5.07 12.50 9.98
N CYS A 42 4.24 11.52 10.29
CA CYS A 42 2.94 11.73 10.92
C CYS A 42 3.06 12.17 12.39
N LEU A 43 3.91 11.49 13.17
CA LEU A 43 4.14 11.81 14.59
C LEU A 43 4.63 13.26 14.76
N THR A 44 5.53 13.72 13.90
CA THR A 44 6.08 15.09 13.94
C THR A 44 5.04 16.17 13.67
N LEU A 45 3.88 15.84 13.06
CA LEU A 45 2.76 16.78 12.87
C LEU A 45 1.78 16.83 14.05
N LEU A 46 1.69 15.77 14.86
CA LEU A 46 0.75 15.71 15.99
C LEU A 46 0.89 16.86 17.01
N PRO A 47 2.08 17.43 17.28
CA PRO A 47 2.21 18.58 18.17
C PRO A 47 1.39 19.80 17.75
N PHE A 48 0.94 19.89 16.50
CA PHE A 48 -0.04 20.89 16.07
C PHE A 48 -1.33 20.85 16.90
N LEU A 49 -1.76 19.64 17.26
CA LEU A 49 -2.99 19.39 18.01
C LEU A 49 -2.85 19.65 19.51
N PHE A 50 -1.64 19.81 20.05
CA PHE A 50 -1.42 19.95 21.49
C PHE A 50 -2.00 21.25 22.07
N LYS A 51 -2.13 22.29 21.25
CA LYS A 51 -2.51 23.64 21.72
C LYS A 51 -3.88 24.09 21.24
N ILE A 52 -4.60 23.26 20.48
CA ILE A 52 -5.90 23.61 19.93
C ILE A 52 -6.98 22.69 20.49
N LYS A 53 -8.20 23.21 20.68
CA LYS A 53 -9.34 22.36 21.04
C LYS A 53 -9.63 21.47 19.83
N ILE A 54 -9.32 20.17 19.97
CA ILE A 54 -9.43 19.23 18.86
C ILE A 54 -10.90 18.92 18.65
N GLU A 55 -11.42 19.32 17.50
CA GLU A 55 -12.77 19.02 17.09
C GLU A 55 -12.79 17.74 16.25
N VAL A 56 -13.69 16.83 16.62
CA VAL A 56 -13.99 15.62 15.88
C VAL A 56 -15.38 15.78 15.27
N PRO A 57 -15.48 15.97 13.94
CA PRO A 57 -16.79 16.09 13.30
C PRO A 57 -17.53 14.74 13.38
N ARG A 58 -18.85 14.77 13.60
CA ARG A 58 -19.63 13.54 13.83
C ARG A 58 -19.52 12.51 12.71
N ILE A 59 -19.36 12.99 11.48
CA ILE A 59 -19.14 12.16 10.30
C ILE A 59 -17.93 11.23 10.42
N ILE A 60 -16.93 11.55 11.27
CA ILE A 60 -15.72 10.76 11.47
C ILE A 60 -15.84 9.73 12.61
N LEU A 61 -16.87 9.80 13.46
CA LEU A 61 -17.04 8.90 14.60
C LEU A 61 -17.03 7.39 14.24
N PRO A 62 -17.63 6.95 13.11
CA PRO A 62 -17.56 5.54 12.73
C PRO A 62 -16.12 5.01 12.54
N LEU A 63 -15.14 5.85 12.20
CA LEU A 63 -13.74 5.42 12.08
C LEU A 63 -13.14 4.94 13.41
N PHE A 64 -13.62 5.45 14.55
CA PHE A 64 -13.18 4.97 15.87
C PHE A 64 -13.62 3.52 16.13
N LEU A 65 -14.73 3.08 15.53
CA LEU A 65 -15.16 1.68 15.59
C LEU A 65 -14.38 0.84 14.57
N ILE A 66 -14.20 1.36 13.35
CA ILE A 66 -13.51 0.65 12.26
C ILE A 66 -12.06 0.33 12.66
N LEU A 67 -11.35 1.26 13.30
CA LEU A 67 -9.96 1.03 13.70
C LEU A 67 -9.79 -0.10 14.72
N LEU A 68 -10.83 -0.44 15.51
CA LEU A 68 -10.78 -1.51 16.51
C LEU A 68 -11.05 -2.90 15.92
N ILE A 69 -11.58 -2.98 14.69
CA ILE A 69 -11.96 -4.25 14.05
C ILE A 69 -10.79 -5.25 14.02
N PRO A 70 -9.56 -4.89 13.59
CA PRO A 70 -8.46 -5.86 13.55
C PRO A 70 -8.14 -6.47 14.92
N LEU A 71 -8.17 -5.67 16.00
CA LEU A 71 -7.91 -6.13 17.36
C LEU A 71 -9.04 -7.02 17.89
N ILE A 72 -10.29 -6.64 17.61
CA ILE A 72 -11.46 -7.46 17.97
C ILE A 72 -11.39 -8.80 17.24
N GLN A 73 -11.15 -8.80 15.93
CA GLN A 73 -11.02 -10.03 15.16
C GLN A 73 -9.85 -10.91 15.63
N PHE A 74 -8.73 -10.32 16.05
CA PHE A 74 -7.64 -11.08 16.68
C PHE A 74 -8.06 -11.72 18.01
N SER A 75 -8.72 -10.96 18.89
CA SER A 75 -9.21 -11.50 20.18
C SER A 75 -10.24 -12.63 20.03
N LEU A 76 -10.97 -12.62 18.90
CA LEU A 76 -11.94 -13.65 18.53
C LEU A 76 -11.32 -14.81 17.72
N GLY A 77 -10.01 -14.79 17.44
CA GLY A 77 -9.30 -15.84 16.72
C GLY A 77 -9.47 -15.82 15.19
N TYR A 78 -10.08 -14.77 14.62
CA TYR A 78 -10.19 -14.62 13.17
C TYR A 78 -8.85 -14.25 12.53
N VAL A 79 -8.07 -13.34 13.13
CA VAL A 79 -6.73 -12.97 12.64
C VAL A 79 -5.67 -13.89 13.24
N PHE A 80 -4.80 -14.48 12.42
CA PHE A 80 -3.88 -15.53 12.87
C PHE A 80 -2.74 -15.06 13.78
N PHE A 81 -2.21 -13.86 13.51
CA PHE A 81 -1.00 -13.31 14.14
C PHE A 81 -1.26 -11.91 14.70
N PHE A 82 -0.66 -11.62 15.86
CA PHE A 82 -0.74 -10.30 16.49
C PHE A 82 -0.11 -9.23 15.59
N PHE A 83 0.97 -9.56 14.88
CA PHE A 83 1.60 -8.74 13.85
C PHE A 83 0.54 -8.11 12.91
N ASN A 84 -0.30 -8.93 12.28
CA ASN A 84 -1.31 -8.44 11.33
C ASN A 84 -2.34 -7.52 11.98
N ALA A 85 -2.82 -7.90 13.17
CA ALA A 85 -3.84 -7.14 13.89
C ALA A 85 -3.31 -5.79 14.39
N PHE A 86 -2.14 -5.79 15.00
CA PHE A 86 -1.49 -4.62 15.58
C PHE A 86 -1.10 -3.60 14.51
N PHE A 87 -0.40 -4.02 13.44
CA PHE A 87 -0.01 -3.09 12.38
C PHE A 87 -1.22 -2.55 11.61
N SER A 88 -2.26 -3.37 11.37
CA SER A 88 -3.52 -2.87 10.79
C SER A 88 -4.19 -1.83 11.67
N PHE A 89 -4.22 -2.04 12.99
CA PHE A 89 -4.72 -1.05 13.95
C PHE A 89 -3.89 0.25 13.91
N VAL A 90 -2.56 0.16 13.90
CA VAL A 90 -1.67 1.33 13.82
C VAL A 90 -1.92 2.12 12.54
N TYR A 91 -2.07 1.44 11.40
CA TYR A 91 -2.41 2.05 10.11
C TYR A 91 -3.73 2.83 10.19
N LEU A 92 -4.80 2.21 10.70
CA LEU A 92 -6.11 2.85 10.83
C LEU A 92 -6.12 3.99 11.86
N LEU A 93 -5.39 3.84 12.96
CA LEU A 93 -5.22 4.88 13.97
C LEU A 93 -4.55 6.11 13.39
N PHE A 94 -3.42 5.95 12.70
CA PHE A 94 -2.72 7.07 12.09
C PHE A 94 -3.51 7.70 10.94
N PHE A 95 -4.25 6.90 10.16
CA PHE A 95 -5.17 7.42 9.15
C PHE A 95 -6.24 8.32 9.78
N LEU A 96 -6.87 7.90 10.88
CA LEU A 96 -7.80 8.72 11.65
C LEU A 96 -7.13 9.99 12.20
N LEU A 97 -5.94 9.87 12.79
CA LEU A 97 -5.20 11.02 13.31
C LEU A 97 -4.86 12.04 12.22
N MET A 98 -4.50 11.58 11.01
CA MET A 98 -4.26 12.47 9.87
C MET A 98 -5.55 13.16 9.41
N ILE A 99 -6.70 12.47 9.38
CA ILE A 99 -8.00 13.12 9.12
C ILE A 99 -8.29 14.22 10.15
N LEU A 100 -8.14 13.92 11.45
CA LEU A 100 -8.37 14.89 12.51
C LEU A 100 -7.41 16.08 12.40
N LEU A 101 -6.15 15.82 12.10
CA LEU A 101 -5.14 16.84 11.89
C LEU A 101 -5.50 17.74 10.70
N GLY A 102 -5.88 17.17 9.56
CA GLY A 102 -6.26 17.91 8.36
C GLY A 102 -7.47 18.81 8.57
N TYR A 103 -8.49 18.27 9.24
CA TYR A 103 -9.73 19.00 9.58
C TYR A 103 -9.43 20.21 10.47
N ASN A 104 -8.67 20.00 11.54
CA ASN A 104 -8.35 21.05 12.51
C ASN A 104 -7.34 22.07 11.94
N LEU A 105 -6.39 21.64 11.10
CA LEU A 105 -5.48 22.54 10.38
C LEU A 105 -6.24 23.53 9.49
N LYS A 106 -7.16 23.03 8.66
CA LYS A 106 -8.01 23.87 7.80
C LYS A 106 -8.79 24.88 8.61
N LYS A 107 -9.42 24.44 9.71
CA LYS A 107 -10.25 25.32 10.54
C LYS A 107 -9.44 26.42 11.23
N SER A 108 -8.25 26.09 11.74
CA SER A 108 -7.39 27.02 12.46
C SER A 108 -6.76 28.09 11.54
N ASN A 109 -6.66 27.80 10.24
CA ASN A 109 -6.01 28.63 9.22
C ASN A 109 -4.59 29.10 9.59
N VAL A 110 -3.90 28.37 10.47
CA VAL A 110 -2.54 28.69 10.94
C VAL A 110 -1.49 28.40 9.86
N VAL A 111 -1.77 27.44 8.99
CA VAL A 111 -0.87 26.93 7.95
C VAL A 111 -1.66 26.73 6.67
N ASP A 112 -1.09 27.17 5.53
CA ASP A 112 -1.61 26.80 4.21
C ASP A 112 -1.20 25.36 3.87
N ILE A 113 -1.95 24.41 4.40
CA ILE A 113 -1.69 22.97 4.22
C ILE A 113 -1.81 22.54 2.75
N LYS A 114 -2.67 23.21 1.96
CA LYS A 114 -2.85 22.92 0.53
C LYS A 114 -1.58 23.25 -0.23
N PHE A 115 -1.00 24.42 0.05
CA PHE A 115 0.28 24.83 -0.51
C PHE A 115 1.41 23.88 -0.12
N PHE A 116 1.50 23.48 1.14
CA PHE A 116 2.53 22.54 1.60
C PHE A 116 2.44 21.18 0.92
N LEU A 117 1.24 20.61 0.84
CA LEU A 117 0.99 19.35 0.12
C LEU A 117 1.32 19.47 -1.37
N ALA A 118 0.97 20.61 -1.99
CA ALA A 118 1.32 20.85 -3.39
C ALA A 118 2.84 20.90 -3.60
N ILE A 119 3.59 21.58 -2.71
CA ILE A 119 5.06 21.56 -2.75
C ILE A 119 5.57 20.12 -2.64
N PHE A 120 5.08 19.37 -1.65
CA PHE A 120 5.52 18.00 -1.39
C PHE A 120 5.38 17.10 -2.62
N PHE A 121 4.15 16.98 -3.13
CA PHE A 121 3.90 16.09 -4.26
C PHE A 121 4.65 16.58 -5.50
N LEU A 122 4.75 17.88 -5.76
CA LEU A 122 5.48 18.38 -6.94
C LEU A 122 6.99 18.13 -6.82
N SER A 123 7.63 18.56 -5.73
CA SER A 123 9.10 18.45 -5.59
C SER A 123 9.55 16.99 -5.59
N VAL A 124 8.85 16.13 -4.86
CA VAL A 124 9.19 14.70 -4.78
C VAL A 124 8.89 14.00 -6.11
N SER A 125 7.83 14.38 -6.82
CA SER A 125 7.54 13.82 -8.15
C SER A 125 8.58 14.22 -9.18
N ILE A 126 9.10 15.45 -9.14
CA ILE A 126 10.17 15.89 -10.05
C ILE A 126 11.46 15.12 -9.78
N VAL A 127 11.86 14.97 -8.51
CA VAL A 127 13.03 14.13 -8.17
C VAL A 127 12.83 12.68 -8.60
N SER A 128 11.65 12.11 -8.34
CA SER A 128 11.31 10.74 -8.76
C SER A 128 11.27 10.59 -10.29
N SER A 129 10.86 11.63 -11.01
CA SER A 129 10.90 11.67 -12.48
C SER A 129 12.33 11.56 -12.99
N PHE A 130 13.26 12.31 -12.40
CA PHE A 130 14.69 12.19 -12.73
C PHE A 130 15.24 10.79 -12.41
N PHE A 131 14.90 10.22 -11.25
CA PHE A 131 15.32 8.86 -10.90
C PHE A 131 14.78 7.81 -11.88
N ALA A 132 13.51 7.94 -12.29
CA ALA A 132 12.92 7.05 -13.29
C ALA A 132 13.58 7.18 -14.67
N ILE A 133 13.95 8.39 -15.08
CA ILE A 133 14.70 8.64 -16.32
C ILE A 133 16.11 8.03 -16.22
N ILE A 134 16.81 8.22 -15.10
CA ILE A 134 18.15 7.63 -14.87
C ILE A 134 18.08 6.09 -14.90
N GLN A 135 17.07 5.50 -14.26
CA GLN A 135 16.82 4.05 -14.31
C GLN A 135 16.56 3.57 -15.74
N TRP A 136 15.70 4.29 -16.49
CA TRP A 136 15.39 3.95 -17.88
C TRP A 136 16.64 3.99 -18.79
N LEU A 137 17.52 4.96 -18.58
CA LEU A 137 18.79 5.07 -19.32
C LEU A 137 19.84 4.04 -18.87
N GLY A 138 19.53 3.15 -17.91
CA GLY A 138 20.48 2.17 -17.37
C GLY A 138 21.62 2.80 -16.54
N LEU A 139 21.49 4.07 -16.16
CA LEU A 139 22.51 4.84 -15.44
C LEU A 139 22.38 4.72 -13.91
N SER A 140 21.42 3.94 -13.41
CA SER A 140 21.24 3.73 -11.97
C SER A 140 22.19 2.69 -11.38
N LYS A 141 22.88 1.91 -12.23
CA LYS A 141 23.75 0.82 -11.78
C LYS A 141 24.79 1.34 -10.79
N ASP A 142 24.92 0.66 -9.66
CA ASP A 142 25.86 0.98 -8.57
C ASP A 142 25.59 2.31 -7.82
N SER A 143 24.42 2.93 -8.02
CA SER A 143 24.04 4.12 -7.26
C SER A 143 23.60 3.77 -5.83
N ALA A 144 24.13 4.48 -4.84
CA ALA A 144 23.65 4.39 -3.46
C ALA A 144 22.32 5.15 -3.23
N PHE A 145 21.95 6.05 -4.15
CA PHE A 145 20.79 6.94 -4.00
C PHE A 145 19.60 6.53 -4.85
N ILE A 146 19.82 5.72 -5.89
CA ILE A 146 18.79 5.30 -6.83
C ILE A 146 18.75 3.78 -6.81
N LEU A 147 17.58 3.22 -6.53
CA LEU A 147 17.38 1.78 -6.56
C LEU A 147 17.69 1.24 -7.95
N ASN A 148 18.44 0.14 -8.02
CA ASN A 148 18.71 -0.55 -9.26
C ASN A 148 17.41 -1.04 -9.89
N LEU A 149 17.24 -0.82 -11.20
CA LEU A 149 16.08 -1.27 -11.94
C LEU A 149 16.17 -2.79 -12.17
N VAL A 150 15.19 -3.52 -11.65
CA VAL A 150 14.98 -4.96 -11.89
C VAL A 150 13.70 -5.10 -12.72
N GLY A 151 13.81 -5.73 -13.89
CA GLY A 151 12.73 -5.79 -14.87
C GLY A 151 12.67 -4.57 -15.80
N SER A 152 11.57 -4.41 -16.51
CA SER A 152 11.50 -3.53 -17.70
C SER A 152 10.82 -2.18 -17.51
N ARG A 153 10.41 -1.85 -16.28
CA ARG A 153 9.57 -0.67 -15.99
C ARG A 153 10.18 0.18 -14.88
N PRO A 154 10.62 1.41 -15.18
CA PRO A 154 11.13 2.34 -14.17
C PRO A 154 10.13 2.58 -13.03
N TYR A 155 10.65 2.62 -11.81
CA TYR A 155 9.85 2.76 -10.58
C TYR A 155 10.48 3.71 -9.54
N ALA A 156 11.55 4.41 -9.93
CA ALA A 156 12.35 5.27 -9.05
C ALA A 156 12.74 4.54 -7.75
N ASN A 157 12.61 5.19 -6.60
CA ASN A 157 12.86 4.55 -5.31
C ASN A 157 11.61 3.95 -4.67
N MET A 158 10.46 3.96 -5.36
CA MET A 158 9.22 3.36 -4.85
C MET A 158 9.14 1.85 -5.08
N ALA A 159 10.10 1.26 -5.82
CA ALA A 159 10.18 -0.18 -6.16
C ALA A 159 8.93 -0.78 -6.85
N GLN A 160 7.93 0.05 -7.19
CA GLN A 160 6.69 -0.37 -7.84
C GLN A 160 6.28 0.70 -8.87
N PRO A 161 6.20 0.36 -10.17
CA PRO A 161 6.00 1.35 -11.24
C PRO A 161 4.62 2.00 -11.25
N ASN A 162 3.57 1.30 -10.81
CA ASN A 162 2.22 1.86 -10.73
C ASN A 162 2.07 2.83 -9.54
N HIS A 163 2.78 2.62 -8.43
CA HIS A 163 2.87 3.53 -7.30
C HIS A 163 3.57 4.80 -7.74
N LEU A 164 4.73 4.67 -8.41
CA LEU A 164 5.40 5.82 -8.99
C LEU A 164 4.44 6.59 -9.91
N SER A 165 3.75 5.89 -10.81
CA SER A 165 2.81 6.51 -11.75
C SER A 165 1.71 7.32 -11.08
N THR A 166 1.05 6.73 -10.06
CA THR A 166 0.01 7.39 -9.28
C THR A 166 0.56 8.58 -8.51
N PHE A 167 1.76 8.47 -7.92
CA PHE A 167 2.43 9.58 -7.24
C PHE A 167 2.80 10.72 -8.19
N LEU A 168 3.33 10.42 -9.38
CA LEU A 168 3.63 11.41 -10.42
C LEU A 168 2.37 12.15 -10.90
N CYS A 169 1.21 11.46 -10.97
CA CYS A 169 -0.07 12.11 -11.24
C CYS A 169 -0.46 13.11 -10.14
N MET A 170 -0.15 12.83 -8.86
CA MET A 170 -0.34 13.81 -7.79
C MET A 170 0.57 15.03 -7.98
N GLY A 171 1.83 14.81 -8.37
CA GLY A 171 2.76 15.88 -8.73
C GLY A 171 2.25 16.74 -9.90
N LEU A 172 1.63 16.11 -10.90
CA LEU A 172 1.01 16.80 -12.04
C LEU A 172 -0.13 17.72 -11.56
N PHE A 173 -1.00 17.23 -10.67
CA PHE A 173 -2.08 18.05 -10.12
C PHE A 173 -1.57 19.17 -9.20
N SER A 174 -0.45 18.95 -8.51
CA SER A 174 0.24 20.02 -7.79
C SER A 174 0.80 21.09 -8.72
N CYS A 175 1.33 20.70 -9.90
CA CYS A 175 1.73 21.65 -10.93
C CYS A 175 0.54 22.48 -11.41
N TRP A 176 -0.63 21.84 -11.60
CA TRP A 176 -1.88 22.54 -11.94
C TRP A 176 -2.28 23.52 -10.83
N TYR A 177 -2.22 23.11 -9.56
CA TYR A 177 -2.48 23.98 -8.41
C TYR A 177 -1.61 25.25 -8.41
N PHE A 178 -0.30 25.12 -8.65
CA PHE A 178 0.58 26.31 -8.70
C PHE A 178 0.29 27.23 -9.87
N PHE A 179 -0.04 26.66 -11.04
CA PHE A 179 -0.37 27.45 -12.22
C PHE A 179 -1.68 28.22 -12.04
N GLU A 180 -2.70 27.57 -11.49
CA GLU A 180 -3.99 28.19 -11.18
C GLU A 180 -3.86 29.33 -10.17
N ASN A 181 -3.07 29.12 -9.11
CA ASN A 181 -2.80 30.13 -8.09
C ASN A 181 -1.76 31.20 -8.49
N LYS A 182 -1.40 31.27 -9.79
CA LYS A 182 -0.42 32.22 -10.35
C LYS A 182 0.97 32.18 -9.69
N LYS A 183 1.34 31.06 -9.08
CA LYS A 183 2.66 30.87 -8.45
C LYS A 183 3.76 30.49 -9.44
N ILE A 184 3.38 29.95 -10.61
CA ILE A 184 4.30 29.66 -11.72
C ILE A 184 3.77 30.24 -13.04
N GLY A 185 4.70 30.61 -13.93
CA GLY A 185 4.40 31.09 -15.28
C GLY A 185 4.06 29.95 -16.26
N LYS A 186 3.54 30.31 -17.44
CA LYS A 186 3.15 29.33 -18.49
C LYS A 186 4.33 28.46 -18.95
N SER A 187 5.52 29.05 -19.13
CA SER A 187 6.72 28.33 -19.58
C SER A 187 7.11 27.22 -18.60
N LEU A 188 7.29 27.58 -17.32
CA LEU A 188 7.62 26.60 -16.27
C LEU A 188 6.53 25.54 -16.10
N PHE A 189 5.25 25.92 -16.19
CA PHE A 189 4.13 24.98 -16.17
C PHE A 189 4.24 23.91 -17.27
N TYR A 190 4.51 24.32 -18.51
CA TYR A 190 4.66 23.37 -19.61
C TYR A 190 5.89 22.48 -19.45
N VAL A 191 7.03 23.03 -19.03
CA VAL A 191 8.25 22.22 -18.78
C VAL A 191 7.99 21.15 -17.72
N LEU A 192 7.41 21.54 -16.57
CA LEU A 192 7.12 20.60 -15.48
C LEU A 192 6.10 19.54 -15.90
N CYS A 193 5.01 19.94 -16.58
CA CYS A 193 4.03 18.98 -17.08
C CYS A 193 4.65 18.01 -18.10
N SER A 194 5.52 18.48 -19.00
CA SER A 194 6.17 17.61 -19.99
C SER A 194 7.07 16.56 -19.33
N ILE A 195 7.87 16.95 -18.32
CA ILE A 195 8.68 16.01 -17.54
C ILE A 195 7.77 14.97 -16.86
N LEU A 196 6.72 15.42 -16.18
CA LEU A 196 5.81 14.53 -15.46
C LEU A 196 5.06 13.58 -16.39
N TYR A 197 4.50 14.05 -17.50
CA TYR A 197 3.82 13.19 -18.48
C TYR A 197 4.76 12.18 -19.12
N PHE A 198 5.99 12.58 -19.45
CA PHE A 198 7.00 11.68 -19.97
C PHE A 198 7.33 10.59 -18.95
N SER A 199 7.63 10.96 -17.69
CA SER A 199 7.91 9.99 -16.63
C SER A 199 6.71 9.10 -16.28
N ILE A 200 5.47 9.62 -16.34
CA ILE A 200 4.26 8.80 -16.21
C ILE A 200 4.20 7.78 -17.35
N ALA A 201 4.50 8.16 -18.59
CA ALA A 201 4.55 7.23 -19.73
C ALA A 201 5.64 6.15 -19.55
N LEU A 202 6.82 6.52 -19.02
CA LEU A 202 7.91 5.57 -18.70
C LEU A 202 7.45 4.45 -17.75
N THR A 203 6.55 4.75 -16.80
CA THR A 203 6.04 3.73 -15.87
C THR A 203 5.20 2.66 -16.56
N GLN A 204 4.67 2.91 -17.76
CA GLN A 204 3.77 2.03 -18.52
C GLN A 204 2.55 1.55 -17.70
N SER A 205 2.09 2.36 -16.75
CA SER A 205 0.96 2.03 -15.88
C SER A 205 -0.38 2.21 -16.60
N ARG A 206 -1.27 1.22 -16.50
CA ARG A 206 -2.67 1.33 -17.00
C ARG A 206 -3.50 2.25 -16.13
N THR A 207 -3.20 2.30 -14.83
CA THR A 207 -3.86 3.18 -13.88
C THR A 207 -3.69 4.65 -14.27
N ALA A 208 -2.53 5.03 -14.83
CA ALA A 208 -2.27 6.38 -15.31
C ALA A 208 -3.29 6.86 -16.34
N TRP A 209 -3.69 5.99 -17.27
CA TRP A 209 -4.69 6.30 -18.28
C TRP A 209 -6.02 6.69 -17.66
N LEU A 210 -6.50 5.90 -16.70
CA LEU A 210 -7.75 6.17 -15.99
C LEU A 210 -7.66 7.46 -15.17
N ILE A 211 -6.54 7.70 -14.48
CA ILE A 211 -6.32 8.91 -13.68
C ILE A 211 -6.31 10.15 -14.58
N ILE A 212 -5.55 10.14 -15.69
CA ILE A 212 -5.45 11.26 -16.62
C ILE A 212 -6.79 11.52 -17.30
N LEU A 213 -7.49 10.47 -17.73
CA LEU A 213 -8.80 10.58 -18.36
C LEU A 213 -9.83 11.16 -17.37
N PHE A 214 -9.94 10.58 -16.18
CA PHE A 214 -10.87 11.04 -15.14
C PHE A 214 -10.59 12.50 -14.75
N SER A 215 -9.33 12.83 -14.44
CA SER A 215 -8.95 14.18 -14.01
C SER A 215 -9.15 15.23 -15.10
N SER A 216 -8.77 14.92 -16.35
CA SER A 216 -8.98 15.83 -17.48
C SER A 216 -10.46 16.05 -17.76
N PHE A 217 -11.27 14.98 -17.74
CA PHE A 217 -12.71 15.08 -17.92
C PHE A 217 -13.37 15.85 -16.76
N PHE A 218 -13.00 15.55 -15.52
CA PHE A 218 -13.49 16.23 -14.34
C PHE A 218 -13.20 17.74 -14.40
N VAL A 219 -11.93 18.12 -14.64
CA VAL A 219 -11.54 19.52 -14.76
C VAL A 219 -12.23 20.18 -15.95
N PHE A 220 -12.40 19.48 -17.09
CA PHE A 220 -13.13 20.01 -18.24
C PHE A 220 -14.57 20.40 -17.90
N LEU A 221 -15.29 19.58 -17.11
CA LEU A 221 -16.66 19.85 -16.68
C LEU A 221 -16.74 21.05 -15.72
N ILE A 222 -15.84 21.13 -14.75
CA ILE A 222 -15.88 22.16 -13.72
C ILE A 222 -15.12 23.45 -14.08
N ASN A 223 -14.41 23.45 -15.22
CA ASN A 223 -13.51 24.52 -15.66
C ASN A 223 -14.16 25.91 -15.60
N LYS A 224 -15.35 26.03 -16.19
CA LYS A 224 -16.14 27.28 -16.23
C LYS A 224 -16.73 27.63 -14.87
N LYS A 225 -17.15 26.62 -14.09
CA LYS A 225 -17.76 26.81 -12.76
C LYS A 225 -16.79 27.48 -11.78
N TYR A 226 -15.51 27.11 -11.84
CA TYR A 226 -14.48 27.63 -10.92
C TYR A 226 -13.51 28.63 -11.57
N ASN A 227 -13.82 29.14 -12.77
CA ASN A 227 -13.00 30.11 -13.52
C ASN A 227 -11.50 29.72 -13.61
N MET A 228 -11.24 28.47 -13.94
CA MET A 228 -9.89 27.90 -14.02
C MET A 228 -9.07 28.56 -15.14
N ARG A 229 -7.78 28.82 -14.90
CA ARG A 229 -6.80 29.35 -15.86
C ARG A 229 -6.33 28.30 -16.87
N ILE A 230 -6.30 27.03 -16.49
CA ILE A 230 -6.03 25.91 -17.38
C ILE A 230 -7.14 25.88 -18.42
N SER A 231 -6.79 26.13 -19.67
CA SER A 231 -7.76 26.09 -20.75
C SER A 231 -8.15 24.64 -21.09
N LYS A 232 -9.31 24.46 -21.72
CA LYS A 232 -9.70 23.15 -22.28
C LYS A 232 -8.67 22.61 -23.29
N ILE A 233 -8.01 23.52 -24.02
CA ILE A 233 -6.93 23.18 -24.95
C ILE A 233 -5.73 22.63 -24.18
N ASN A 234 -5.38 23.19 -23.01
CA ASN A 234 -4.28 22.68 -22.19
C ASN A 234 -4.55 21.24 -21.73
N LEU A 235 -5.80 20.92 -21.36
CA LEU A 235 -6.19 19.56 -20.98
C LEU A 235 -6.06 18.58 -22.15
N LEU A 236 -6.59 18.95 -23.31
CA LEU A 236 -6.50 18.14 -24.54
C LEU A 236 -5.04 17.97 -24.99
N ALA A 237 -4.24 19.04 -24.94
CA ALA A 237 -2.82 19.01 -25.28
C ALA A 237 -2.01 18.15 -24.31
N GLY A 238 -2.31 18.20 -23.01
CA GLY A 238 -1.68 17.33 -22.01
C GLY A 238 -2.01 15.85 -22.24
N GLY A 239 -3.28 15.53 -22.49
CA GLY A 239 -3.72 14.18 -22.83
C GLY A 239 -3.09 13.68 -24.14
N ALA A 240 -3.07 14.52 -25.18
CA ALA A 240 -2.45 14.20 -26.46
C ALA A 240 -0.93 14.00 -26.31
N PHE A 241 -0.26 14.83 -25.51
CA PHE A 241 1.17 14.67 -25.22
C PHE A 241 1.46 13.37 -24.46
N PHE A 242 0.63 12.99 -23.48
CA PHE A 242 0.77 11.71 -22.80
C PHE A 242 0.62 10.52 -23.77
N VAL A 243 -0.42 10.55 -24.62
CA VAL A 243 -0.64 9.55 -25.67
C VAL A 243 0.57 9.48 -26.60
N LEU A 244 1.05 10.64 -27.07
CA LEU A 244 2.22 10.76 -27.92
C LEU A 244 3.46 10.15 -27.27
N CYS A 245 3.73 10.46 -26.00
CA CYS A 245 4.83 9.86 -25.25
C CYS A 245 4.73 8.34 -25.22
N VAL A 246 3.55 7.76 -24.96
CA VAL A 246 3.39 6.29 -24.92
C VAL A 246 3.63 5.64 -26.28
N PHE A 247 3.13 6.21 -27.37
CA PHE A 247 3.28 5.64 -28.71
C PHE A 247 4.65 5.88 -29.34
N ILE A 248 5.29 7.01 -29.05
CA ILE A 248 6.65 7.32 -29.52
C ILE A 248 7.70 6.61 -28.66
N PHE A 249 7.36 6.22 -27.43
CA PHE A 249 8.31 5.61 -26.49
C PHE A 249 9.13 4.46 -27.10
N PRO A 250 8.57 3.48 -27.85
CA PRO A 250 9.37 2.43 -28.49
C PRO A 250 10.43 2.95 -29.47
N LEU A 251 10.12 4.02 -30.21
CA LEU A 251 11.07 4.66 -31.14
C LEU A 251 12.20 5.35 -30.38
N ILE A 252 11.86 6.08 -29.30
CA ILE A 252 12.86 6.71 -28.42
C ILE A 252 13.73 5.63 -27.77
N ASN A 253 13.13 4.52 -27.33
CA ASN A 253 13.83 3.40 -26.71
C ASN A 253 14.84 2.79 -27.70
N GLY A 254 14.42 2.53 -28.95
CA GLY A 254 15.30 2.00 -29.99
C GLY A 254 16.44 2.96 -30.36
N PHE A 255 16.17 4.27 -30.43
CA PHE A 255 17.21 5.28 -30.68
C PHE A 255 18.21 5.36 -29.53
N MET A 256 17.72 5.44 -28.29
CA MET A 256 18.57 5.62 -27.11
C MET A 256 19.34 4.34 -26.75
N ALA A 257 18.87 3.15 -27.16
CA ALA A 257 19.57 1.87 -27.00
C ALA A 257 20.91 1.81 -27.75
N GLN A 258 21.12 2.71 -28.72
CA GLN A 258 22.41 2.85 -29.42
C GLN A 258 23.47 3.54 -28.55
N TYR A 259 23.06 4.31 -27.53
CA TYR A 259 23.94 5.13 -26.70
C TYR A 259 23.97 4.69 -25.24
N PHE A 260 22.93 3.99 -24.78
CA PHE A 260 22.74 3.58 -23.40
C PHE A 260 22.39 2.09 -23.31
N ASN A 261 22.69 1.48 -22.16
CA ASN A 261 22.26 0.11 -21.84
C ASN A 261 20.77 0.10 -21.46
N ILE A 262 19.93 0.30 -22.46
CA ILE A 262 18.48 0.34 -22.28
C ILE A 262 17.95 -1.05 -21.98
N ILE A 263 17.13 -1.12 -20.93
CA ILE A 263 16.47 -2.36 -20.55
C ILE A 263 15.29 -2.60 -21.48
N ASP A 264 15.23 -3.80 -22.05
CA ASP A 264 14.24 -4.17 -23.05
C ASP A 264 12.83 -4.14 -22.46
N THR A 265 11.90 -3.53 -23.18
CA THR A 265 10.56 -3.28 -22.65
C THR A 265 9.56 -4.32 -23.14
N GLY A 266 8.85 -4.98 -22.22
CA GLY A 266 7.84 -5.99 -22.55
C GLY A 266 6.77 -5.45 -23.52
N SER A 267 6.21 -6.33 -24.34
CA SER A 267 5.31 -5.94 -25.43
C SER A 267 3.91 -5.49 -24.95
N ILE A 268 3.17 -4.73 -25.78
CA ILE A 268 1.78 -4.30 -25.45
C ILE A 268 0.87 -5.53 -25.28
N VAL A 269 1.19 -6.60 -26.00
CA VAL A 269 0.38 -7.82 -26.11
C VAL A 269 0.51 -8.68 -24.86
N GLU A 270 1.72 -8.90 -24.34
CA GLU A 270 1.95 -9.59 -23.06
C GLU A 270 1.19 -8.89 -21.91
N ARG A 271 1.05 -7.57 -21.98
CA ARG A 271 0.29 -6.80 -20.99
C ARG A 271 -1.21 -7.11 -21.04
N VAL A 272 -1.83 -7.25 -22.21
CA VAL A 272 -3.28 -7.56 -22.28
C VAL A 272 -3.57 -8.91 -21.60
N SER A 273 -2.65 -9.87 -21.69
CA SER A 273 -2.81 -11.19 -21.08
C SER A 273 -2.88 -11.17 -19.54
N SER A 274 -2.12 -10.30 -18.86
CA SER A 274 -2.14 -10.17 -17.38
C SER A 274 -3.40 -9.51 -16.81
N GLY A 275 -4.31 -9.01 -17.65
CA GLY A 275 -5.64 -8.56 -17.20
C GLY A 275 -6.59 -9.71 -16.88
N TYR A 276 -6.44 -10.85 -17.58
CA TYR A 276 -7.31 -12.03 -17.41
C TYR A 276 -7.08 -12.76 -16.08
N GLU A 277 -5.88 -12.64 -15.57
CA GLU A 277 -5.37 -13.14 -14.29
C GLU A 277 -6.23 -12.67 -13.10
N ARG A 278 -6.57 -11.37 -13.06
CA ARG A 278 -7.39 -10.77 -11.99
C ARG A 278 -8.81 -11.30 -11.92
N PHE A 279 -9.43 -11.64 -13.06
CA PHE A 279 -10.79 -12.20 -13.06
C PHE A 279 -10.84 -13.56 -12.36
N LYS A 280 -9.77 -14.37 -12.44
CA LYS A 280 -9.68 -15.63 -11.70
C LYS A 280 -9.57 -15.38 -10.20
N ILE A 281 -8.75 -14.42 -9.79
CA ILE A 281 -8.66 -13.99 -8.38
C ILE A 281 -10.03 -13.53 -7.88
N TRP A 282 -10.73 -12.68 -8.63
CA TRP A 282 -12.06 -12.21 -8.24
C TRP A 282 -13.09 -13.34 -8.13
N ASN A 283 -13.05 -14.30 -9.04
CA ASN A 283 -13.91 -15.48 -8.96
C ASN A 283 -13.64 -16.28 -7.67
N GLN A 284 -12.37 -16.52 -7.34
CA GLN A 284 -11.98 -17.18 -6.09
C GLN A 284 -12.46 -16.40 -4.86
N ILE A 285 -12.17 -15.10 -4.80
CA ILE A 285 -12.56 -14.25 -3.66
C ILE A 285 -14.08 -14.17 -3.51
N PHE A 286 -14.82 -14.12 -4.61
CA PHE A 286 -16.29 -14.18 -4.59
C PHE A 286 -16.79 -15.47 -3.95
N HIS A 287 -16.26 -16.63 -4.36
CA HIS A 287 -16.63 -17.92 -3.76
C HIS A 287 -16.20 -18.02 -2.30
N ALA A 288 -15.07 -17.44 -1.91
CA ALA A 288 -14.64 -17.39 -0.51
C ALA A 288 -15.62 -16.56 0.33
N ILE A 289 -16.06 -15.39 -0.16
CA ILE A 289 -17.07 -14.56 0.51
C ILE A 289 -18.36 -15.37 0.75
N LEU A 290 -18.78 -16.18 -0.22
CA LEU A 290 -19.97 -17.03 -0.09
C LEU A 290 -19.81 -18.16 0.95
N GLN A 291 -18.58 -18.66 1.19
CA GLN A 291 -18.31 -19.64 2.23
C GLN A 291 -18.36 -19.04 3.65
N LYS A 292 -17.89 -17.79 3.83
CA LYS A 292 -17.90 -17.09 5.13
C LYS A 292 -18.55 -15.69 5.05
N PRO A 293 -19.86 -15.60 4.75
CA PRO A 293 -20.51 -14.33 4.41
C PRO A 293 -20.71 -13.39 5.61
N TRP A 294 -20.70 -13.89 6.84
CA TRP A 294 -21.06 -13.09 8.02
C TRP A 294 -19.88 -12.34 8.62
N PHE A 295 -18.78 -13.04 8.90
CA PHE A 295 -17.61 -12.49 9.60
C PHE A 295 -16.34 -12.45 8.74
N GLY A 296 -16.37 -13.04 7.54
CA GLY A 296 -15.24 -13.12 6.64
C GLY A 296 -14.11 -14.01 7.17
N TYR A 297 -12.90 -13.75 6.65
CA TYR A 297 -11.67 -14.49 6.98
C TYR A 297 -10.76 -13.72 7.94
N GLY A 298 -11.13 -12.54 8.42
CA GLY A 298 -10.28 -11.68 9.24
C GLY A 298 -9.48 -10.66 8.42
N TRP A 299 -9.17 -9.54 9.05
CA TRP A 299 -8.47 -8.41 8.45
C TRP A 299 -7.12 -8.82 7.86
N ASN A 300 -6.87 -8.40 6.62
CA ASN A 300 -5.63 -8.67 5.88
C ASN A 300 -5.32 -10.17 5.66
N GLN A 301 -6.35 -11.02 5.48
CA GLN A 301 -6.18 -12.47 5.26
C GLN A 301 -6.77 -12.95 3.92
N THR A 302 -6.55 -12.18 2.86
CA THR A 302 -6.99 -12.53 1.50
C THR A 302 -6.35 -13.82 1.00
N THR A 303 -5.06 -14.07 1.31
CA THR A 303 -4.40 -15.37 0.99
C THR A 303 -5.13 -16.54 1.65
N ALA A 304 -5.54 -16.40 2.91
CA ALA A 304 -6.25 -17.45 3.63
C ALA A 304 -7.62 -17.73 3.00
N ALA A 305 -8.32 -16.68 2.57
CA ALA A 305 -9.56 -16.82 1.82
C ALA A 305 -9.34 -17.56 0.48
N GLN A 306 -8.28 -17.22 -0.26
CA GLN A 306 -7.93 -17.89 -1.51
C GLN A 306 -7.61 -19.37 -1.29
N PHE A 307 -6.82 -19.71 -0.25
CA PHE A 307 -6.45 -21.08 0.09
C PHE A 307 -7.65 -22.01 0.32
N GLU A 308 -8.76 -21.48 0.81
CA GLU A 308 -9.96 -22.27 1.19
C GLU A 308 -10.81 -22.67 -0.02
N VAL A 309 -10.61 -22.00 -1.16
CA VAL A 309 -11.44 -22.20 -2.36
C VAL A 309 -10.63 -22.68 -3.58
N ILE A 310 -9.31 -22.58 -3.54
CA ILE A 310 -8.46 -22.80 -4.72
C ILE A 310 -8.56 -24.20 -5.33
N ASP A 311 -8.84 -25.22 -4.52
CA ASP A 311 -9.01 -26.61 -4.95
C ASP A 311 -10.37 -26.90 -5.59
N GLN A 312 -11.35 -26.00 -5.41
CA GLN A 312 -12.68 -26.03 -6.04
C GLN A 312 -12.75 -25.08 -7.24
N PHE A 313 -12.10 -23.92 -7.11
CA PHE A 313 -12.05 -22.86 -8.11
C PHE A 313 -10.59 -22.58 -8.48
N PRO A 314 -10.01 -23.37 -9.41
CA PRO A 314 -8.58 -23.33 -9.69
C PRO A 314 -8.13 -22.02 -10.33
N GLY A 315 -6.99 -21.51 -9.85
CA GLY A 315 -6.30 -20.34 -10.36
C GLY A 315 -4.80 -20.52 -10.13
N LYS A 316 -3.97 -20.08 -11.08
CA LYS A 316 -2.51 -20.30 -11.06
C LYS A 316 -1.74 -19.25 -10.26
N GLU A 317 -2.41 -18.21 -9.80
CA GLU A 317 -1.78 -17.08 -9.13
C GLU A 317 -2.07 -17.08 -7.65
N TRP A 318 -1.01 -16.89 -6.87
CA TRP A 318 -1.14 -16.54 -5.47
C TRP A 318 -1.37 -15.03 -5.33
N ALA A 319 -2.46 -14.65 -4.68
CA ALA A 319 -2.85 -13.26 -4.47
C ALA A 319 -2.85 -12.90 -2.97
N THR A 320 -2.10 -11.86 -2.60
CA THR A 320 -2.11 -11.28 -1.24
C THR A 320 -3.19 -10.20 -1.07
N SER A 321 -3.83 -9.78 -2.15
CA SER A 321 -4.99 -8.86 -2.22
C SER A 321 -5.85 -9.25 -3.42
N SER A 322 -7.14 -8.94 -3.34
CA SER A 322 -8.08 -9.09 -4.46
C SER A 322 -7.89 -8.03 -5.55
N HIS A 323 -6.95 -7.10 -5.39
CA HIS A 323 -6.75 -5.95 -6.28
C HIS A 323 -7.99 -5.05 -6.40
N ASN A 324 -8.87 -5.10 -5.39
CA ASN A 324 -10.08 -4.28 -5.30
C ASN A 324 -10.42 -4.06 -3.83
N LEU A 325 -10.32 -2.82 -3.38
CA LEU A 325 -10.56 -2.45 -1.97
C LEU A 325 -11.91 -2.94 -1.42
N ILE A 326 -12.97 -2.93 -2.22
CA ILE A 326 -14.30 -3.36 -1.77
C ILE A 326 -14.32 -4.88 -1.54
N LEU A 327 -13.76 -5.65 -2.48
CA LEU A 327 -13.68 -7.11 -2.32
C LEU A 327 -12.78 -7.50 -1.14
N ASP A 328 -11.67 -6.79 -0.92
CA ASP A 328 -10.81 -7.00 0.24
C ASP A 328 -11.56 -6.75 1.56
N ILE A 329 -12.30 -5.64 1.67
CA ILE A 329 -13.08 -5.34 2.89
C ILE A 329 -14.17 -6.40 3.12
N LEU A 330 -14.87 -6.84 2.07
CA LEU A 330 -15.92 -7.85 2.17
C LEU A 330 -15.35 -9.22 2.59
N VAL A 331 -14.22 -9.65 2.02
CA VAL A 331 -13.62 -10.94 2.36
C VAL A 331 -13.04 -10.95 3.77
N TRP A 332 -12.58 -9.80 4.28
CA TRP A 332 -12.03 -9.67 5.63
C TRP A 332 -13.08 -9.60 6.73
N CYS A 333 -14.15 -8.83 6.50
CA CYS A 333 -15.13 -8.49 7.52
C CYS A 333 -16.48 -9.22 7.35
N GLY A 334 -16.69 -9.91 6.23
CA GLY A 334 -17.98 -10.42 5.82
C GLY A 334 -18.84 -9.35 5.12
N ILE A 335 -19.94 -9.79 4.52
CA ILE A 335 -20.86 -8.96 3.74
C ILE A 335 -21.49 -7.84 4.58
N PRO A 336 -22.09 -8.08 5.77
CA PRO A 336 -22.82 -7.03 6.47
C PRO A 336 -21.90 -5.88 6.91
N LEU A 337 -20.81 -6.22 7.60
CA LEU A 337 -19.85 -5.23 8.09
C LEU A 337 -19.03 -4.63 6.94
N GLY A 338 -18.60 -5.45 5.98
CA GLY A 338 -17.84 -4.96 4.84
C GLY A 338 -18.64 -3.98 3.99
N PHE A 339 -19.90 -4.27 3.70
CA PHE A 339 -20.78 -3.35 2.97
C PHE A 339 -21.01 -2.04 3.73
N LEU A 340 -21.17 -2.09 5.05
CA LEU A 340 -21.31 -0.90 5.88
C LEU A 340 -20.06 -0.01 5.81
N ILE A 341 -18.87 -0.61 5.93
CA ILE A 341 -17.58 0.10 5.83
C ILE A 341 -17.41 0.70 4.44
N SER A 342 -17.61 -0.07 3.37
CA SER A 342 -17.48 0.41 2.00
C SER A 342 -18.46 1.54 1.70
N SER A 343 -19.73 1.40 2.10
CA SER A 343 -20.75 2.44 1.93
C SER A 343 -20.41 3.72 2.69
N TYR A 344 -19.85 3.58 3.89
CA TYR A 344 -19.38 4.72 4.68
C TYR A 344 -18.24 5.48 3.99
N PHE A 345 -17.24 4.79 3.42
CA PHE A 345 -16.17 5.46 2.66
C PHE A 345 -16.66 6.09 1.36
N VAL A 346 -17.61 5.46 0.65
CA VAL A 346 -18.28 6.08 -0.51
C VAL A 346 -19.00 7.36 -0.08
N TYR A 347 -19.72 7.33 1.05
CA TYR A 347 -20.36 8.51 1.62
C TYR A 347 -19.34 9.61 1.95
N LEU A 348 -18.20 9.29 2.58
CA LEU A 348 -17.12 10.26 2.84
C LEU A 348 -16.59 10.89 1.55
N TYR A 349 -16.40 10.10 0.49
CA TYR A 349 -15.94 10.60 -0.81
C TYR A 349 -16.94 11.56 -1.46
N VAL A 350 -18.23 11.22 -1.45
CA VAL A 350 -19.31 12.11 -1.94
C VAL A 350 -19.38 13.41 -1.13
N ARG A 351 -19.18 13.34 0.19
CA ARG A 351 -19.12 14.51 1.06
C ARG A 351 -17.90 15.39 0.78
N ALA A 352 -16.74 14.79 0.52
CA ALA A 352 -15.54 15.52 0.10
C ALA A 352 -15.77 16.26 -1.23
N TYR A 353 -16.37 15.60 -2.23
CA TYR A 353 -16.74 16.22 -3.50
C TYR A 353 -17.71 17.41 -3.30
N SER A 354 -18.73 17.23 -2.47
CA SER A 354 -19.74 18.25 -2.19
C SER A 354 -19.19 19.46 -1.41
N SER A 355 -17.99 19.34 -0.84
CA SER A 355 -17.32 20.35 -0.02
C SER A 355 -16.29 21.18 -0.79
N ILE A 356 -16.18 20.99 -2.12
CA ILE A 356 -15.23 21.72 -2.97
C ILE A 356 -15.69 23.17 -3.15
N GLU A 357 -14.92 24.10 -2.57
CA GLU A 357 -15.20 25.54 -2.61
C GLU A 357 -14.27 26.29 -3.56
N GLY A 358 -13.07 25.78 -3.85
CA GLY A 358 -12.15 26.42 -4.78
C GLY A 358 -11.07 25.51 -5.37
N VAL A 359 -10.17 26.12 -6.14
CA VAL A 359 -9.07 25.44 -6.86
C VAL A 359 -8.23 24.54 -5.96
N GLY A 360 -7.92 25.00 -4.75
CA GLY A 360 -7.15 24.20 -3.79
C GLY A 360 -7.85 22.89 -3.41
N ASP A 361 -9.18 22.90 -3.28
CA ASP A 361 -9.96 21.69 -2.98
C ASP A 361 -10.08 20.78 -4.19
N ILE A 362 -10.18 21.34 -5.40
CA ILE A 362 -10.16 20.58 -6.66
C ILE A 362 -8.86 19.77 -6.77
N PHE A 363 -7.71 20.41 -6.56
CA PHE A 363 -6.42 19.73 -6.55
C PHE A 363 -6.40 18.56 -5.55
N LEU A 364 -6.78 18.82 -4.30
CA LEU A 364 -6.82 17.81 -3.26
C LEU A 364 -7.77 16.65 -3.58
N PHE A 365 -8.94 16.96 -4.14
CA PHE A 365 -9.91 15.97 -4.58
C PHE A 365 -9.37 15.09 -5.72
N LEU A 366 -8.63 15.67 -6.67
CA LEU A 366 -7.98 14.91 -7.74
C LEU A 366 -6.89 13.97 -7.17
N VAL A 367 -6.09 14.41 -6.19
CA VAL A 367 -5.09 13.57 -5.52
C VAL A 367 -5.75 12.36 -4.85
N VAL A 368 -6.83 12.58 -4.08
CA VAL A 368 -7.60 11.49 -3.46
C VAL A 368 -8.17 10.55 -4.52
N SER A 369 -8.76 11.11 -5.57
CA SER A 369 -9.36 10.34 -6.66
C SER A 369 -8.34 9.47 -7.39
N SER A 370 -7.11 9.95 -7.58
CA SER A 370 -6.02 9.15 -8.15
C SER A 370 -5.77 7.86 -7.38
N VAL A 371 -5.65 7.96 -6.06
CA VAL A 371 -5.38 6.77 -5.24
C VAL A 371 -6.57 5.86 -5.18
N LEU A 372 -7.79 6.39 -5.12
CA LEU A 372 -9.00 5.57 -5.16
C LEU A 372 -9.10 4.82 -6.48
N ILE A 373 -8.89 5.47 -7.64
CA ILE A 373 -8.85 4.81 -8.95
C ILE A 373 -7.80 3.70 -8.96
N HIS A 374 -6.61 3.96 -8.41
CA HIS A 374 -5.57 2.94 -8.27
C HIS A 374 -5.99 1.80 -7.35
N SER A 375 -6.75 2.07 -6.29
CA SER A 375 -7.24 1.07 -5.32
C SER A 375 -8.34 0.13 -5.84
N PHE A 376 -8.93 0.45 -6.99
CA PHE A 376 -9.82 -0.47 -7.71
C PHE A 376 -9.08 -1.41 -8.67
N LEU A 377 -7.78 -1.18 -8.88
CA LEU A 377 -6.94 -1.98 -9.76
C LEU A 377 -5.79 -2.68 -9.03
N GLU A 378 -5.34 -2.14 -7.89
CA GLU A 378 -4.26 -2.63 -7.04
C GLU A 378 -4.51 -2.19 -5.59
N PHE A 379 -3.52 -2.32 -4.71
CA PHE A 379 -3.64 -2.07 -3.27
C PHE A 379 -2.70 -0.96 -2.76
N PRO A 380 -2.67 0.25 -3.38
CA PRO A 380 -1.79 1.34 -2.94
C PRO A 380 -2.09 1.80 -1.50
N LEU A 381 -3.31 1.60 -1.00
CA LEU A 381 -3.70 1.97 0.36
C LEU A 381 -3.11 1.06 1.44
N TYR A 382 -2.43 -0.03 1.07
CA TYR A 382 -1.67 -0.86 2.02
C TYR A 382 -0.35 -0.17 2.41
N PHE A 383 0.02 0.90 1.71
CA PHE A 383 1.25 1.62 1.95
C PHE A 383 0.97 2.95 2.66
N SER A 384 1.61 3.15 3.81
CA SER A 384 1.40 4.34 4.65
C SER A 384 1.70 5.65 3.90
N TYR A 385 2.69 5.64 3.00
CA TYR A 385 3.04 6.82 2.20
C TYR A 385 1.95 7.26 1.20
N PHE A 386 0.93 6.42 0.92
CA PHE A 386 -0.31 6.85 0.28
C PHE A 386 -1.43 7.09 1.29
N LEU A 387 -1.63 6.16 2.22
CA LEU A 387 -2.76 6.21 3.16
C LEU A 387 -2.73 7.47 4.04
N MET A 388 -1.56 7.85 4.58
CA MET A 388 -1.44 8.97 5.52
C MET A 388 -1.69 10.33 4.86
N PRO A 389 -1.07 10.67 3.71
CA PRO A 389 -1.42 11.88 2.99
C PRO A 389 -2.89 11.95 2.59
N ILE A 390 -3.49 10.83 2.18
CA ILE A 390 -4.93 10.79 1.84
C ILE A 390 -5.79 11.08 3.07
N GLY A 391 -5.47 10.49 4.23
CA GLY A 391 -6.17 10.79 5.48
C GLY A 391 -6.12 12.28 5.79
N LEU A 392 -4.92 12.87 5.69
CA LEU A 392 -4.73 14.31 5.89
C LEU A 392 -5.57 15.14 4.92
N ILE A 393 -5.56 14.79 3.64
CA ILE A 393 -6.32 15.47 2.59
C ILE A 393 -7.82 15.33 2.80
N PHE A 394 -8.31 14.14 3.16
CA PHE A 394 -9.72 13.93 3.50
C PHE A 394 -10.14 14.86 4.63
N GLY A 395 -9.33 14.96 5.69
CA GLY A 395 -9.55 15.91 6.78
C GLY A 395 -9.71 17.34 6.29
N VAL A 396 -8.83 17.79 5.38
CA VAL A 396 -8.91 19.14 4.77
C VAL A 396 -10.15 19.29 3.87
N LEU A 397 -10.56 18.26 3.15
CA LEU A 397 -11.72 18.34 2.26
C LEU A 397 -13.05 18.32 3.01
N LEU A 398 -13.11 17.83 4.24
CA LEU A 398 -14.33 17.87 5.04
C LEU A 398 -14.78 19.33 5.27
N LYS A 399 -16.09 19.55 5.14
CA LYS A 399 -16.72 20.82 5.48
C LYS A 399 -16.76 20.98 7.00
N SER A 400 -16.57 22.21 7.47
CA SER A 400 -16.81 22.54 8.88
C SER A 400 -18.26 22.26 9.23
N GLU A 401 -18.49 21.33 10.16
CA GLU A 401 -19.84 20.98 10.63
C GLU A 401 -20.13 21.67 11.96
N ASN A 402 -21.38 22.07 12.20
CA ASN A 402 -21.82 22.62 13.50
C ASN A 402 -21.92 21.53 14.59
N LYS A 403 -21.86 20.24 14.21
CA LYS A 403 -21.99 19.10 15.11
C LYS A 403 -20.64 18.38 15.24
N PHE A 404 -19.92 18.66 16.32
CA PHE A 404 -18.64 18.05 16.66
C PHE A 404 -18.59 17.64 18.13
N ILE A 405 -17.65 16.78 18.49
CA ILE A 405 -17.24 16.52 19.87
C ILE A 405 -15.81 17.00 20.08
N PHE A 406 -15.44 17.28 21.33
CA PHE A 406 -14.06 17.62 21.66
C PHE A 406 -13.29 16.36 22.05
N LEU A 407 -12.10 16.20 21.47
CA LEU A 407 -11.14 15.20 21.87
C LEU A 407 -10.13 15.81 22.85
N ASN A 408 -9.81 15.08 23.91
CA ASN A 408 -8.84 15.53 24.90
C ASN A 408 -7.42 15.56 24.29
N GLN A 409 -6.75 16.70 24.35
CA GLN A 409 -5.37 16.88 23.87
C GLN A 409 -4.39 15.93 24.56
N ILE A 410 -4.64 15.56 25.83
CA ILE A 410 -3.81 14.62 26.59
C ILE A 410 -3.69 13.28 25.87
N LEU A 411 -4.76 12.83 25.20
CA LEU A 411 -4.72 11.59 24.41
C LEU A 411 -3.74 11.72 23.24
N ILE A 412 -3.72 12.86 22.55
CA ILE A 412 -2.80 13.08 21.43
C ILE A 412 -1.35 13.19 21.93
N VAL A 413 -1.13 13.82 23.08
CA VAL A 413 0.19 13.88 23.73
C VAL A 413 0.65 12.47 24.11
N PHE A 414 -0.23 11.66 24.69
CA PHE A 414 0.06 10.26 25.01
C PHE A 414 0.40 9.44 23.75
N ILE A 415 -0.41 9.55 22.69
CA ILE A 415 -0.17 8.89 21.39
C ILE A 415 1.18 9.33 20.79
N PHE A 416 1.53 10.61 20.91
CA PHE A 416 2.81 11.12 20.40
C PHE A 416 4.00 10.45 21.10
N PHE A 417 4.04 10.48 22.43
CA PHE A 417 5.16 9.90 23.19
C PHE A 417 5.19 8.38 23.10
N SER A 418 4.04 7.72 23.23
CA SER A 418 3.94 6.27 23.05
C SER A 418 4.29 5.85 21.63
N GLY A 419 3.93 6.64 20.61
CA GLY A 419 4.26 6.38 19.21
C GLY A 419 5.77 6.41 18.94
N PHE A 420 6.50 7.40 19.48
CA PHE A 420 7.97 7.41 19.38
C PHE A 420 8.61 6.27 20.15
N PHE A 421 8.13 5.99 21.36
CA PHE A 421 8.63 4.87 22.17
C PHE A 421 8.41 3.53 21.48
N LEU A 422 7.17 3.24 21.04
CA LEU A 422 6.82 2.03 20.31
C LEU A 422 7.57 1.96 18.98
N GLY A 423 7.73 3.08 18.27
CA GLY A 423 8.54 3.13 17.05
C GLY A 423 9.98 2.68 17.29
N ALA A 424 10.62 3.14 18.37
CA ALA A 424 11.96 2.69 18.74
C ALA A 424 12.01 1.20 19.10
N VAL A 425 11.01 0.69 19.82
CA VAL A 425 10.89 -0.73 20.18
C VAL A 425 10.70 -1.60 18.93
N ILE A 426 9.77 -1.23 18.05
CA ILE A 426 9.49 -1.92 16.78
C ILE A 426 10.73 -1.93 15.89
N PHE A 427 11.43 -0.80 15.78
CA PHE A 427 12.66 -0.72 15.00
C PHE A 427 13.74 -1.68 15.56
N ARG A 428 13.89 -1.73 16.88
CA ARG A 428 14.83 -2.66 17.53
C ARG A 428 14.44 -4.13 17.33
N GLU A 429 13.16 -4.46 17.37
CA GLU A 429 12.69 -5.83 17.07
C GLU A 429 12.87 -6.19 15.61
N TYR A 430 12.61 -5.26 14.69
CA TYR A 430 12.80 -5.47 13.25
C TYR A 430 14.22 -5.94 12.93
N LEU A 431 15.24 -5.31 13.54
CA LEU A 431 16.64 -5.69 13.33
C LEU A 431 16.97 -7.12 13.80
N LYS A 432 16.16 -7.71 14.68
CA LYS A 432 16.36 -9.07 15.20
C LYS A 432 15.66 -10.15 14.37
N ILE A 433 14.77 -9.77 13.45
CA ILE A 433 14.00 -10.73 12.65
C ILE A 433 14.94 -11.62 11.85
N GLU A 434 15.98 -11.04 11.23
CA GLU A 434 16.90 -11.78 10.39
C GLU A 434 17.69 -12.83 11.18
N ASP A 435 18.07 -12.53 12.43
CA ASP A 435 18.77 -13.48 13.30
C ASP A 435 17.90 -14.70 13.64
N ASN A 436 16.61 -14.48 13.90
CA ASN A 436 15.64 -15.56 14.12
C ASN A 436 15.46 -16.41 12.86
N LEU A 437 15.24 -15.78 11.70
CA LEU A 437 15.07 -16.48 10.42
C LEU A 437 16.33 -17.24 10.03
N PHE A 438 17.51 -16.65 10.24
CA PHE A 438 18.79 -17.31 10.00
C PHE A 438 18.98 -18.52 10.90
N SER A 439 18.67 -18.41 12.19
CA SER A 439 18.72 -19.53 13.14
C SER A 439 17.80 -20.67 12.72
N GLY A 440 16.57 -20.36 12.26
CA GLY A 440 15.64 -21.36 11.74
C GLY A 440 16.14 -22.06 10.48
N ARG A 441 16.76 -21.32 9.54
CA ARG A 441 17.37 -21.89 8.33
C ARG A 441 18.59 -22.75 8.66
N LEU A 442 19.44 -22.30 9.58
CA LEU A 442 20.62 -23.04 10.01
C LEU A 442 20.24 -24.37 10.67
N HIS A 443 19.20 -24.35 11.52
CA HIS A 443 18.66 -25.55 12.16
C HIS A 443 18.16 -26.56 11.11
N ALA A 444 17.41 -26.09 10.10
CA ALA A 444 16.98 -26.93 8.99
C ALA A 444 18.14 -27.46 8.14
N MET A 445 19.17 -26.66 7.88
CA MET A 445 20.37 -27.09 7.13
C MET A 445 21.18 -28.15 7.88
N GLY A 446 21.16 -28.12 9.22
CA GLY A 446 21.78 -29.12 10.07
C GLY A 446 21.01 -30.43 10.21
N ASP A 447 19.84 -30.56 9.55
CA ASP A 447 18.91 -31.71 9.67
C ASP A 447 18.56 -32.04 11.13
N LEU A 448 18.47 -31.00 11.97
CA LEU A 448 18.19 -31.13 13.38
C LEU A 448 16.71 -31.46 13.60
N ARG A 449 16.42 -32.37 14.54
CA ARG A 449 15.07 -32.92 14.79
C ARG A 449 14.45 -32.44 16.09
N ASP A 450 15.20 -31.72 16.90
CA ASP A 450 14.74 -31.08 18.12
C ASP A 450 14.09 -29.72 17.82
N GLU A 451 13.57 -29.07 18.86
CA GLU A 451 12.97 -27.74 18.69
C GLU A 451 14.05 -26.67 18.57
N VAL A 452 13.92 -25.81 17.55
CA VAL A 452 14.81 -24.68 17.40
C VAL A 452 14.68 -23.71 18.58
N LYS A 453 15.82 -23.36 19.18
CA LYS A 453 15.90 -22.27 20.15
C LYS A 453 16.21 -20.97 19.40
N LEU A 454 15.20 -20.11 19.29
CA LEU A 454 15.39 -18.79 18.67
C LEU A 454 16.19 -17.87 19.61
N PRO A 455 17.09 -17.03 19.07
CA PRO A 455 17.91 -16.12 19.88
C PRO A 455 17.07 -15.03 20.54
N TYR A 456 15.94 -14.65 19.92
CA TYR A 456 15.05 -13.61 20.43
C TYR A 456 13.59 -14.06 20.42
N HIS A 457 12.81 -13.51 21.33
CA HIS A 457 11.35 -13.53 21.25
C HIS A 457 10.87 -12.18 20.72
N LEU A 458 10.04 -12.20 19.67
CA LEU A 458 9.52 -11.03 18.99
C LEU A 458 8.05 -10.81 19.38
N TYR A 459 7.74 -9.70 20.04
CA TYR A 459 6.39 -9.42 20.51
C TYR A 459 5.50 -8.83 19.41
N PHE A 460 6.02 -7.89 18.61
CA PHE A 460 5.25 -7.26 17.53
C PHE A 460 5.35 -8.02 16.21
N PHE A 461 6.36 -8.90 16.09
CA PHE A 461 6.67 -9.68 14.90
C PHE A 461 6.53 -11.18 15.19
N ASP A 462 5.52 -11.58 15.95
CA ASP A 462 5.20 -12.97 16.32
C ASP A 462 5.11 -13.90 15.10
N PHE A 463 4.56 -13.39 13.99
CA PHE A 463 4.57 -14.07 12.70
C PHE A 463 5.97 -14.56 12.28
N PHE A 464 7.01 -13.75 12.49
CA PHE A 464 8.38 -14.09 12.10
C PHE A 464 9.05 -15.08 13.06
N ASP A 465 8.70 -15.07 14.34
CA ASP A 465 9.10 -16.12 15.28
C ASP A 465 8.55 -17.47 14.80
N ASP A 466 7.26 -17.52 14.50
CA ASP A 466 6.63 -18.74 14.03
C ASP A 466 7.10 -19.13 12.62
N ARG A 467 7.46 -18.15 11.78
CA ARG A 467 8.10 -18.43 10.49
C ARG A 467 9.47 -19.07 10.66
N ALA A 468 10.29 -18.61 11.61
CA ALA A 468 11.58 -19.21 11.90
C ALA A 468 11.43 -20.65 12.42
N LYS A 469 10.47 -20.89 13.33
CA LYS A 469 10.12 -22.24 13.80
C LYS A 469 9.60 -23.13 12.67
N TRP A 470 8.77 -22.57 11.79
CA TRP A 470 8.27 -23.29 10.61
C TRP A 470 9.40 -23.69 9.68
N LEU A 471 10.37 -22.82 9.42
CA LEU A 471 11.55 -23.15 8.61
C LEU A 471 12.36 -24.28 9.24
N ALA A 472 12.60 -24.24 10.55
CA ALA A 472 13.34 -25.24 11.30
C ALA A 472 12.63 -26.60 11.41
N LEU A 473 11.29 -26.62 11.43
CA LEU A 473 10.52 -27.84 11.69
C LEU A 473 10.85 -28.94 10.68
N TYR A 474 11.30 -30.09 11.15
CA TYR A 474 11.50 -31.26 10.29
C TYR A 474 10.14 -31.83 9.86
N PRO A 475 9.84 -31.94 8.55
CA PRO A 475 8.50 -32.31 8.10
C PRO A 475 8.14 -33.79 8.32
N LYS A 476 9.14 -34.68 8.45
CA LYS A 476 8.93 -36.13 8.57
C LYS A 476 8.97 -36.61 10.03
N MET A 477 8.25 -35.90 10.92
CA MET A 477 8.18 -36.25 12.34
C MET A 477 6.74 -36.21 12.86
N LYS A 478 6.48 -36.99 13.91
CA LYS A 478 5.22 -36.87 14.66
C LYS A 478 5.22 -35.56 15.44
N VAL A 479 4.16 -34.77 15.30
CA VAL A 479 3.99 -33.48 15.97
C VAL A 479 2.64 -33.42 16.68
N SER A 480 2.50 -32.48 17.61
CA SER A 480 1.21 -32.21 18.26
C SER A 480 0.21 -31.58 17.27
N PRO A 481 -1.11 -31.72 17.53
CA PRO A 481 -2.14 -31.03 16.75
C PRO A 481 -1.94 -29.51 16.66
N GLU A 482 -1.43 -28.88 17.72
CA GLU A 482 -1.12 -27.45 17.74
C GLU A 482 -0.07 -27.06 16.70
N LYS A 483 0.97 -27.89 16.52
CA LYS A 483 1.99 -27.68 15.48
C LYS A 483 1.42 -27.84 14.07
N LEU A 484 0.47 -28.75 13.88
CA LEU A 484 -0.24 -28.90 12.60
C LEU A 484 -1.09 -27.66 12.29
N MET A 485 -1.81 -27.14 13.28
CA MET A 485 -2.57 -25.88 13.13
C MET A 485 -1.66 -24.70 12.82
N LEU A 486 -0.47 -24.63 13.44
CA LEU A 486 0.51 -23.59 13.13
C LEU A 486 1.02 -23.71 11.68
N GLY A 487 1.30 -24.94 11.21
CA GLY A 487 1.64 -25.21 9.82
C GLY A 487 0.54 -24.76 8.86
N GLU A 488 -0.72 -25.01 9.21
CA GLU A 488 -1.88 -24.56 8.42
C GLU A 488 -1.90 -23.03 8.29
N LYS A 489 -1.73 -22.30 9.41
CA LYS A 489 -1.64 -20.84 9.42
C LYS A 489 -0.50 -20.33 8.54
N MET A 490 0.64 -21.02 8.53
CA MET A 490 1.79 -20.64 7.68
C MET A 490 1.46 -20.77 6.20
N VAL A 491 0.89 -21.89 5.77
CA VAL A 491 0.49 -22.09 4.37
C VAL A 491 -0.62 -21.12 3.96
N LYS A 492 -1.61 -20.87 4.84
CA LYS A 492 -2.67 -19.88 4.61
C LYS A 492 -2.15 -18.44 4.51
N THR A 493 -0.95 -18.16 5.01
CA THR A 493 -0.31 -16.84 4.89
C THR A 493 0.60 -16.77 3.65
N TYR A 494 1.32 -17.86 3.35
CA TYR A 494 2.26 -17.97 2.23
C TYR A 494 1.98 -19.23 1.41
N LEU A 495 1.35 -19.05 0.25
CA LEU A 495 1.10 -20.15 -0.70
C LEU A 495 2.33 -20.45 -1.57
N LYS A 496 3.53 -20.53 -0.97
CA LYS A 496 4.75 -20.86 -1.69
C LYS A 496 4.87 -22.37 -1.92
N PRO A 497 5.53 -22.82 -3.00
CA PRO A 497 5.69 -24.25 -3.28
C PRO A 497 6.32 -25.01 -2.11
N TYR A 498 7.38 -24.45 -1.54
CA TYR A 498 8.08 -24.99 -0.37
C TYR A 498 7.13 -25.20 0.82
N ASP A 499 6.30 -24.20 1.14
CA ASP A 499 5.44 -24.23 2.31
C ASP A 499 4.31 -25.25 2.15
N ILE A 500 3.67 -25.26 0.97
CA ILE A 500 2.59 -26.21 0.65
C ILE A 500 3.12 -27.65 0.69
N HIS A 501 4.26 -27.90 0.02
CA HIS A 501 4.88 -29.23 -0.01
C HIS A 501 5.30 -29.70 1.39
N LYS A 502 5.98 -28.84 2.15
CA LYS A 502 6.41 -29.14 3.52
C LYS A 502 5.23 -29.48 4.43
N TYR A 503 4.12 -28.76 4.29
CA TYR A 503 2.91 -29.02 5.06
C TYR A 503 2.23 -30.32 4.64
N ALA A 504 2.20 -30.64 3.33
CA ALA A 504 1.73 -31.94 2.83
C ALA A 504 2.52 -33.10 3.46
N GLN A 505 3.85 -33.00 3.51
CA GLN A 505 4.71 -34.00 4.16
C GLN A 505 4.38 -34.14 5.66
N LEU A 506 4.24 -33.01 6.36
CA LEU A 506 3.93 -33.00 7.79
C LEU A 506 2.57 -33.66 8.07
N LEU A 507 1.55 -33.39 7.26
CA LEU A 507 0.23 -34.01 7.36
C LEU A 507 0.30 -35.52 7.11
N ALA A 508 0.97 -35.93 6.03
CA ALA A 508 1.11 -37.35 5.66
C ALA A 508 1.78 -38.17 6.79
N PHE A 509 2.89 -37.69 7.34
CA PHE A 509 3.58 -38.37 8.47
C PHE A 509 2.75 -38.42 9.76
N ASN A 510 1.80 -37.50 9.92
CA ASN A 510 0.91 -37.46 11.08
C ASN A 510 -0.41 -38.22 10.87
N GLY A 511 -0.64 -38.80 9.69
CA GLY A 511 -1.81 -39.64 9.39
C GLY A 511 -2.99 -38.90 8.75
N TYR A 512 -2.81 -37.63 8.38
CA TYR A 512 -3.82 -36.78 7.75
C TYR A 512 -3.71 -36.87 6.23
N LYS A 513 -4.15 -38.02 5.68
CA LYS A 513 -3.97 -38.33 4.26
C LYS A 513 -4.77 -37.39 3.35
N ASP A 514 -6.06 -37.19 3.64
CA ASP A 514 -6.95 -36.41 2.79
C ASP A 514 -6.50 -34.93 2.71
N GLU A 515 -6.04 -34.38 3.84
CA GLU A 515 -5.50 -33.03 3.91
C GLU A 515 -4.16 -32.89 3.18
N ALA A 516 -3.31 -33.92 3.24
CA ALA A 516 -2.06 -33.96 2.48
C ALA A 516 -2.32 -34.00 0.96
N ASP A 517 -3.25 -34.85 0.52
CA ASP A 517 -3.68 -34.94 -0.89
C ASP A 517 -4.28 -33.62 -1.36
N ARG A 518 -5.03 -32.92 -0.51
CA ARG A 518 -5.49 -31.55 -0.78
C ARG A 518 -4.32 -30.60 -1.00
N GLN A 519 -3.27 -30.63 -0.17
CA GLN A 519 -2.09 -29.77 -0.36
C GLN A 519 -1.38 -30.07 -1.68
N LEU A 520 -1.22 -31.34 -2.05
CA LEU A 520 -0.63 -31.75 -3.33
C LEU A 520 -1.45 -31.22 -4.52
N LYS A 521 -2.78 -31.29 -4.44
CA LYS A 521 -3.68 -30.71 -5.44
C LYS A 521 -3.48 -29.20 -5.57
N ILE A 522 -3.36 -28.48 -4.45
CA ILE A 522 -3.10 -27.03 -4.45
C ILE A 522 -1.74 -26.72 -5.09
N LEU A 523 -0.70 -27.52 -4.77
CA LEU A 523 0.64 -27.39 -5.32
C LEU A 523 0.63 -27.57 -6.85
N ASN A 524 -0.09 -28.57 -7.35
CA ASN A 524 -0.26 -28.81 -8.79
C ASN A 524 -1.04 -27.66 -9.46
N ILE A 525 -2.15 -27.20 -8.88
CA ILE A 525 -2.95 -26.10 -9.44
C ILE A 525 -2.14 -24.81 -9.58
N LEU A 526 -1.41 -24.42 -8.54
CA LEU A 526 -0.65 -23.16 -8.52
C LEU A 526 0.63 -23.22 -9.36
N TYR A 527 1.37 -24.33 -9.27
CA TYR A 527 2.74 -24.39 -9.76
C TYR A 527 2.99 -25.45 -10.83
N GLY A 528 2.00 -26.29 -11.15
CA GLY A 528 2.16 -27.42 -12.09
C GLY A 528 3.12 -28.49 -11.58
N ILE A 529 3.41 -28.50 -10.28
CA ILE A 529 4.29 -29.46 -9.64
C ILE A 529 3.44 -30.67 -9.23
N ASP A 530 3.69 -31.80 -9.88
CA ASP A 530 3.02 -33.07 -9.59
C ASP A 530 3.91 -33.94 -8.70
N VAL A 531 3.42 -34.25 -7.50
CA VAL A 531 4.12 -35.04 -6.49
C VAL A 531 3.13 -36.06 -5.96
N SER A 532 3.53 -37.33 -5.92
CA SER A 532 2.67 -38.41 -5.43
C SER A 532 2.63 -38.42 -3.91
N TYR A 533 1.54 -38.94 -3.33
CA TYR A 533 1.47 -39.14 -1.88
C TYR A 533 2.60 -40.03 -1.34
N ASN A 534 3.05 -41.01 -2.14
CA ASN A 534 4.14 -41.90 -1.73
C ASN A 534 5.46 -41.14 -1.64
N ASP A 535 5.71 -40.19 -2.55
CA ASP A 535 6.92 -39.36 -2.58
C ASP A 535 7.05 -38.50 -1.30
N LEU A 536 5.90 -38.15 -0.68
CA LEU A 536 5.90 -37.45 0.61
C LEU A 536 6.51 -38.29 1.73
N LEU A 537 6.38 -39.62 1.65
CA LEU A 537 6.79 -40.60 2.67
C LEU A 537 8.18 -41.21 2.40
N GLU A 538 8.68 -41.12 1.16
CA GLU A 538 10.03 -41.58 0.80
C GLU A 538 11.10 -40.82 1.60
N LYS A 539 12.25 -41.46 1.86
CA LYS A 539 13.27 -40.95 2.79
C LYS A 539 14.02 -39.73 2.30
#